data_AF-A0A7Y0SMB0-F1
#
_entry.id   AF-A0A7Y0SMB0-F1
#
_cell.length_a   1.000
_cell.length_b   1.000
_cell.length_c   1.000
_cell.angle_alpha   90.00
_cell.angle_beta   90.00
_cell.angle_gamma   90.00
#
_symmetry.space_group_name_H-M   'P 1'
#
loop_
_entity.id
_entity.type
_entity.pdbx_description
1 polymer ?
#
loop_
_entity_poly.entity_id
_entity_poly.type
_entity_poly.pdbx_seq_one_letter_code
_entity_poly.pdbx_strand_id
1 'polypeptide(L)'
;RYPLMQKLVLNDTVLNLALINQRLKENGKTDAFERCLMSSNYLFASTFAFSSAMNYFLATWIVTSPSGTAAFNEELGKMTLYSYPMIAIPSMLMMFGIFYYIWRQVRAMTSLETEQIFHLK
;
A
#
# COMPACT_ATOMS: atom_id res chain seq x y z
N ARG A 1 -6.98 1.04 19.60
CA ARG A 1 -7.10 -0.14 18.72
C ARG A 1 -6.39 0.20 17.42
N TYR A 2 -5.19 -0.35 17.19
CA TYR A 2 -4.35 -0.02 16.03
C TYR A 2 -4.77 -0.89 14.83
N PRO A 3 -5.26 -0.33 13.70
CA PRO A 3 -5.68 -1.11 12.53
C PRO A 3 -4.50 -1.93 11.94
N LEU A 4 -4.80 -3.10 11.37
CA LEU A 4 -3.82 -4.09 10.89
C LEU A 4 -2.81 -3.54 9.87
N MET A 5 -3.18 -2.54 9.08
CA MET A 5 -2.29 -1.82 8.16
C MET A 5 -1.14 -1.12 8.90
N GLN A 6 -1.42 -0.64 10.12
CA GLN A 6 -0.44 -0.01 10.97
C GLN A 6 0.66 -1.00 11.39
N LYS A 7 0.38 -2.30 11.43
CA LYS A 7 1.40 -3.33 11.69
C LYS A 7 2.13 -3.81 10.44
N LEU A 8 1.48 -3.80 9.27
CA LEU A 8 2.07 -4.33 8.03
C LEU A 8 2.92 -3.29 7.28
N VAL A 9 2.45 -2.05 7.18
CA VAL A 9 3.18 -0.95 6.53
C VAL A 9 4.06 -0.19 7.55
N LEU A 10 3.61 -0.08 8.80
CA LEU A 10 4.40 0.47 9.91
C LEU A 10 4.90 -0.61 10.87
N ASN A 11 5.36 -1.71 10.32
CA ASN A 11 6.24 -2.58 11.08
C ASN A 11 7.55 -1.80 11.34
N ASP A 12 8.13 -1.92 12.53
CA ASP A 12 9.44 -1.31 12.90
C ASP A 12 10.57 -1.67 11.91
N THR A 13 10.33 -2.61 11.01
CA THR A 13 11.23 -3.00 9.92
C THR A 13 11.43 -1.92 8.86
N VAL A 14 10.50 -0.96 8.68
CA VAL A 14 10.60 0.07 7.63
C VAL A 14 10.60 1.49 8.18
N LEU A 15 9.76 1.80 9.18
CA LEU A 15 9.65 3.14 9.77
C LEU A 15 9.90 3.08 11.28
N ASN A 16 10.77 3.96 11.80
CA ASN A 16 11.08 4.03 13.24
C ASN A 16 9.95 4.75 14.01
N LEU A 17 8.89 4.01 14.31
CA LEU A 17 7.69 4.53 14.98
C LEU A 17 7.98 5.11 16.36
N ALA A 18 8.95 4.55 17.08
CA ALA A 18 9.33 5.03 18.41
C ALA A 18 9.92 6.45 18.33
N LEU A 19 10.89 6.66 17.42
CA LEU A 19 11.54 7.97 17.23
C LEU A 19 10.56 9.00 16.66
N ILE A 20 9.71 8.59 15.71
CA ILE A 20 8.68 9.45 15.13
C ILE A 20 7.69 9.90 16.20
N ASN A 21 7.15 8.99 17.02
CA ASN A 21 6.22 9.35 18.09
C ASN A 21 6.86 10.25 19.15
N GLN A 22 8.14 10.02 19.48
CA GLN A 22 8.87 10.87 20.41
C GLN A 22 8.97 12.32 19.88
N ARG A 23 9.44 12.50 18.64
CA ARG A 23 9.54 13.84 18.03
C ARG A 23 8.19 14.51 17.80
N LEU A 24 7.16 13.74 17.47
CA LEU A 24 5.80 14.28 17.34
C LEU A 24 5.25 14.80 18.66
N LYS A 25 5.57 14.12 19.77
CA LYS A 25 5.17 14.55 21.12
C LYS A 25 5.94 15.81 21.55
N GLU A 26 7.24 15.88 21.23
CA GLU A 26 8.06 17.08 21.47
C GLU A 26 7.57 18.28 20.65
N ASN A 27 7.11 18.06 19.41
CA ASN A 27 6.61 19.10 18.51
C ASN A 27 5.09 19.39 18.65
N GLY A 28 4.36 18.67 19.50
CA GLY A 28 2.91 18.81 19.66
C GLY A 28 2.09 18.50 18.39
N LYS A 29 2.59 17.63 17.51
CA LYS A 29 1.96 17.30 16.20
C LYS A 29 1.37 15.89 16.12
N THR A 30 1.14 15.24 17.26
CA THR A 30 0.61 13.87 17.35
C THR A 30 -0.73 13.73 16.61
N ASP A 31 -1.67 14.67 16.78
CA ASP A 31 -2.99 14.63 16.11
C ASP A 31 -2.88 14.71 14.58
N ALA A 32 -1.94 15.52 14.07
CA ALA A 32 -1.71 15.66 12.64
C ALA A 32 -1.15 14.36 12.04
N PHE A 33 -0.29 13.68 12.79
CA PHE A 33 0.26 12.39 12.39
C PHE A 33 -0.80 11.29 12.40
N GLU A 34 -1.66 11.21 13.42
CA GLU A 34 -2.76 10.24 13.43
C GLU A 34 -3.71 10.43 12.24
N ARG A 35 -4.05 11.68 11.89
CA ARG A 35 -4.85 11.99 10.69
C ARG A 35 -4.15 11.58 9.40
N CYS A 36 -2.83 11.79 9.32
CA CYS A 36 -2.01 11.36 8.19
C CYS A 36 -2.03 9.83 8.06
N LEU A 37 -1.87 9.10 9.16
CA LEU A 37 -1.93 7.64 9.18
C LEU A 37 -3.30 7.13 8.75
N MET A 38 -4.38 7.72 9.26
CA MET A 38 -5.75 7.38 8.86
C MET A 38 -5.97 7.60 7.35
N SER A 39 -5.53 8.73 6.82
CA SER A 39 -5.65 9.03 5.38
C SER A 39 -4.83 8.06 4.53
N SER A 40 -3.61 7.74 4.97
CA SER A 40 -2.73 6.79 4.29
C SER A 40 -3.28 5.37 4.31
N ASN A 41 -3.91 4.98 5.42
CA ASN A 41 -4.62 3.71 5.54
C ASN A 41 -5.80 3.63 4.56
N TYR A 42 -6.55 4.72 4.38
CA TYR A 42 -7.64 4.77 3.40
C TYR A 42 -7.11 4.67 1.96
N LEU A 43 -6.03 5.39 1.63
CA LEU A 43 -5.36 5.28 0.33
C LEU A 43 -4.86 3.85 0.08
N PHE A 44 -4.26 3.21 1.08
CA PHE A 44 -3.81 1.82 0.96
C PHE A 44 -4.99 0.85 0.78
N ALA A 45 -6.07 1.00 1.54
CA ALA A 45 -7.28 0.21 1.33
C ALA A 45 -7.84 0.38 -0.09
N SER A 46 -7.73 1.58 -0.67
CA SER A 46 -8.15 1.85 -2.05
C SER A 46 -7.31 1.10 -3.08
N THR A 47 -6.01 0.85 -2.83
CA THR A 47 -5.17 0.07 -3.77
C THR A 47 -5.59 -1.40 -3.79
N PHE A 48 -5.97 -1.95 -2.63
CA PHE A 48 -6.53 -3.31 -2.55
C PHE A 48 -7.89 -3.40 -3.22
N ALA A 49 -8.76 -2.41 -3.02
CA ALA A 49 -10.05 -2.33 -3.69
C ALA A 49 -9.89 -2.25 -5.21
N PHE A 50 -8.97 -1.40 -5.69
CA PHE A 50 -8.63 -1.29 -7.11
C PHE A 50 -8.10 -2.60 -7.68
N SER A 51 -7.14 -3.24 -7.01
CA SER A 51 -6.57 -4.52 -7.43
C SER A 51 -7.63 -5.61 -7.52
N SER A 52 -8.50 -5.71 -6.51
CA SER A 52 -9.61 -6.66 -6.51
C SER A 52 -10.62 -6.39 -7.64
N ALA A 53 -10.99 -5.13 -7.86
CA ALA A 53 -11.89 -4.75 -8.94
C ALA A 53 -11.28 -5.08 -10.32
N MET A 54 -10.02 -4.73 -10.56
CA MET A 54 -9.34 -5.07 -11.81
C MET A 54 -9.23 -6.57 -12.02
N ASN A 55 -8.91 -7.32 -10.96
CA ASN A 55 -8.86 -8.77 -11.02
C ASN A 55 -10.23 -9.38 -11.40
N TYR A 56 -11.32 -8.85 -10.84
CA TYR A 56 -12.68 -9.28 -11.18
C TYR A 56 -13.06 -8.93 -12.63
N PHE A 57 -12.73 -7.72 -13.09
CA PHE A 57 -12.94 -7.31 -14.48
C PHE A 57 -12.18 -8.21 -15.46
N LEU A 58 -10.88 -8.45 -15.21
CA LEU A 58 -10.04 -9.31 -16.04
C LEU A 58 -10.55 -10.76 -16.05
N ALA A 59 -10.99 -11.27 -14.90
CA ALA A 59 -11.58 -12.60 -14.80
C ALA A 59 -12.84 -12.71 -15.66
N THR A 60 -13.77 -11.76 -15.52
CA THR A 60 -15.03 -11.78 -16.26
C THR A 60 -14.82 -11.59 -17.77
N TRP A 61 -13.76 -10.90 -18.17
CA TRP A 61 -13.48 -10.60 -19.58
C TRP A 61 -12.69 -11.70 -20.29
N ILE A 62 -11.80 -12.40 -19.58
CA ILE A 62 -10.91 -13.41 -20.18
C ILE A 62 -11.44 -14.84 -19.94
N VAL A 63 -12.11 -15.08 -18.82
CA VAL A 63 -12.65 -16.41 -18.47
C VAL A 63 -14.08 -16.50 -18.98
N THR A 64 -14.21 -16.90 -20.23
CA THR A 64 -15.51 -17.13 -20.89
C THR A 64 -15.85 -18.61 -21.00
N SER A 65 -14.84 -19.49 -20.90
CA SER A 65 -15.01 -20.93 -21.00
C SER A 65 -15.48 -21.57 -19.69
N PRO A 66 -16.32 -22.64 -19.75
CA PRO A 66 -16.71 -23.37 -18.56
C PRO A 66 -15.52 -24.02 -17.87
N SER A 67 -15.49 -23.92 -16.54
CA SER A 67 -14.47 -24.50 -15.67
C SER A 67 -14.33 -26.01 -15.91
N GLY A 68 -13.10 -26.50 -16.08
CA GLY A 68 -12.80 -27.92 -16.30
C GLY A 68 -12.50 -28.32 -17.75
N THR A 69 -12.51 -27.36 -18.69
CA THR A 69 -12.09 -27.58 -20.08
C THR A 69 -10.62 -27.19 -20.29
N ALA A 70 -9.96 -27.77 -21.30
CA ALA A 70 -8.59 -27.37 -21.66
C ALA A 70 -8.50 -25.88 -22.05
N ALA A 71 -9.55 -25.34 -22.68
CA ALA A 71 -9.67 -23.93 -23.04
C ALA A 71 -9.67 -23.01 -21.81
N PHE A 72 -10.31 -23.40 -20.71
CA PHE A 72 -10.30 -22.65 -19.44
C PHE A 72 -8.90 -22.49 -18.85
N ASN A 73 -8.06 -23.53 -18.92
CA ASN A 73 -6.67 -23.44 -18.44
C ASN A 73 -5.81 -22.54 -19.34
N GLU A 74 -6.00 -22.57 -20.65
CA GLU A 74 -5.34 -21.63 -21.56
C GLU A 74 -5.79 -20.17 -21.35
N GLU A 75 -7.10 -19.95 -21.14
CA GLU A 75 -7.67 -18.65 -20.81
C GLU A 75 -7.13 -18.12 -19.47
N LEU A 76 -7.06 -18.96 -18.44
CA LEU A 76 -6.45 -18.61 -17.14
C LEU A 76 -4.96 -18.28 -17.26
N GLY A 77 -4.22 -19.03 -18.07
CA GLY A 77 -2.81 -18.76 -18.33
C GLY A 77 -2.61 -17.39 -19.01
N LYS A 78 -3.40 -17.10 -20.04
CA LYS A 78 -3.43 -15.80 -20.70
C LYS A 78 -3.86 -14.69 -19.74
N MET A 79 -4.93 -14.91 -18.96
CA MET A 79 -5.42 -13.97 -17.95
C MET A 79 -4.30 -13.62 -16.98
N THR A 80 -3.58 -14.60 -16.44
CA THR A 80 -2.50 -14.37 -15.48
C THR A 80 -1.38 -13.52 -16.09
N LEU A 81 -0.98 -13.85 -17.33
CA LEU A 81 0.08 -13.13 -18.03
C LEU A 81 -0.28 -11.67 -18.31
N TYR A 82 -1.54 -11.38 -18.69
CA TYR A 82 -2.02 -10.02 -18.91
C TYR A 82 -2.32 -9.27 -17.61
N SER A 83 -2.83 -9.98 -16.61
CA SER A 83 -3.16 -9.42 -15.30
C SER A 83 -1.91 -8.97 -14.57
N TYR A 84 -0.77 -9.64 -14.75
CA TYR A 84 0.47 -9.29 -14.07
C TYR A 84 0.92 -7.84 -14.35
N PRO A 85 1.15 -7.38 -15.59
CA PRO A 85 1.47 -5.99 -15.85
C PRO A 85 0.28 -5.05 -15.58
N MET A 86 -0.95 -5.46 -15.90
CA MET A 86 -2.12 -4.57 -15.81
C MET A 86 -2.55 -4.29 -14.36
N ILE A 87 -2.33 -5.22 -13.43
CA ILE A 87 -2.64 -5.05 -12.01
C ILE A 87 -1.39 -4.62 -11.22
N ALA A 88 -0.25 -5.29 -11.42
CA ALA A 88 0.92 -5.04 -10.60
C ALA A 88 1.54 -3.67 -10.85
N ILE A 89 1.61 -3.19 -12.11
CA ILE A 89 2.23 -1.90 -12.41
C ILE A 89 1.42 -0.74 -11.77
N PRO A 90 0.10 -0.61 -11.95
CA PRO A 90 -0.67 0.43 -11.28
C PRO A 90 -0.64 0.29 -9.76
N SER A 91 -0.70 -0.94 -9.24
CA SER A 91 -0.63 -1.20 -7.79
C SER A 91 0.70 -0.76 -7.20
N MET A 92 1.82 -1.04 -7.89
CA MET A 92 3.14 -0.58 -7.48
C MET A 92 3.25 0.94 -7.54
N LEU A 93 2.76 1.59 -8.59
CA LEU A 93 2.77 3.05 -8.69
C LEU A 93 1.98 3.71 -7.56
N MET A 94 0.79 3.20 -7.25
CA MET A 94 0.00 3.67 -6.11
C MET A 94 0.73 3.43 -4.79
N MET A 95 1.36 2.26 -4.61
CA MET A 95 2.16 1.95 -3.43
C MET A 95 3.31 2.95 -3.24
N PHE A 96 4.10 3.21 -4.30
CA PHE A 96 5.16 4.22 -4.26
C PHE A 96 4.63 5.62 -3.95
N GLY A 97 3.47 6.00 -4.52
CA GLY A 97 2.81 7.27 -4.24
C GLY A 97 2.40 7.41 -2.76
N ILE A 98 1.83 6.35 -2.18
CA ILE A 98 1.46 6.32 -0.75
C ILE A 98 2.69 6.42 0.14
N PHE A 99 3.75 5.67 -0.16
CA PHE A 99 5.01 5.75 0.58
C PHE A 99 5.61 7.16 0.53
N TYR A 100 5.64 7.78 -0.65
CA TYR A 100 6.13 9.15 -0.83
C TYR A 100 5.30 10.16 -0.04
N TYR A 101 3.97 10.01 -0.05
CA TYR A 101 3.06 10.86 0.72
C TYR A 101 3.33 10.73 2.23
N ILE A 102 3.38 9.51 2.76
CA ILE A 102 3.66 9.26 4.18
C ILE A 102 5.01 9.85 4.57
N TRP A 103 6.06 9.54 3.81
CA TRP A 103 7.42 10.02 4.08
C TRP A 103 7.48 11.55 4.12
N ARG A 104 6.89 12.22 3.13
CA ARG A 104 6.85 13.69 3.06
C ARG A 104 6.12 14.30 4.25
N GLN A 105 4.98 13.73 4.63
CA GLN A 105 4.18 14.21 5.77
C GLN A 105 4.90 13.98 7.10
N VAL A 106 5.47 12.80 7.31
CA VAL A 106 6.25 12.49 8.52
C VAL A 106 7.44 13.43 8.63
N ARG A 107 8.23 13.60 7.56
CA ARG A 107 9.38 14.50 7.53
C ARG A 107 8.98 15.95 7.83
N ALA A 108 7.86 16.43 7.30
CA ALA A 108 7.35 17.77 7.56
C ALA A 108 6.86 17.98 9.02
N MET A 109 6.41 16.91 9.70
CA MET A 109 5.90 16.99 11.08
C MET A 109 6.98 16.77 12.15
N THR A 110 8.01 15.97 11.84
CA THR A 110 9.07 15.61 12.80
C THR A 110 10.39 16.36 12.58
N SER A 111 10.57 17.00 11.41
CA SER A 111 11.84 17.58 10.97
C SER A 111 13.01 16.58 11.00
N LEU A 112 12.72 15.27 11.03
CA LEU A 112 13.72 14.21 11.02
C LEU A 112 14.30 14.05 9.62
N GLU A 113 15.58 13.70 9.54
CA GLU A 113 16.17 13.27 8.28
C GLU A 113 15.62 11.92 7.84
N THR A 114 15.71 11.68 6.53
CA THR A 114 15.16 10.46 5.92
C THR A 114 15.82 9.22 6.50
N GLU A 115 17.12 9.28 6.77
CA GLU A 115 17.90 8.22 7.41
C GLU A 115 17.47 7.92 8.86
N GLN A 116 16.85 8.88 9.54
CA GLN A 116 16.33 8.69 10.90
C GLN A 116 14.89 8.16 10.89
N ILE A 117 14.14 8.44 9.82
CA ILE A 117 12.77 7.98 9.61
C ILE A 117 12.76 6.50 9.19
N PHE A 118 13.62 6.15 8.24
CA PHE A 118 13.83 4.76 7.83
C PHE A 118 14.87 4.13 8.76
N HIS A 119 14.72 2.85 9.11
CA HIS A 119 15.74 2.10 9.85
C HIS A 119 16.96 1.85 8.94
N LEU A 120 17.72 2.89 8.56
CA LEU A 120 19.07 2.70 8.04
C LEU A 120 20.01 2.61 9.25
N LYS A 121 20.44 1.39 9.52
CA LYS A 121 21.56 1.12 10.43
C LYS A 121 22.83 0.98 9.62
#